data_AF-A0A7K7BJN4-F1
#
_entry.id   AF-A0A7K7BJN4-F1
#
_cell.length_a   1.000
_cell.length_b   1.000
_cell.length_c   1.000
_cell.angle_alpha   90.00
_cell.angle_beta   90.00
_cell.angle_gamma   90.00
#
_symmetry.space_group_name_H-M   'P 1'
#
loop_
_entity.id
_entity.type
_entity.pdbx_description
1 polymer ?
#
loop_
_entity_poly.entity_id
_entity_poly.type
_entity_poly.pdbx_seq_one_letter_code
_entity_poly.pdbx_strand_id
1 'polypeptide(L)'
;SFPGGKRDPADGDAVATALRETREELGLALGAERVWGLLRTVPDRRGMMVAPVIANLGPLEDVTLTPNPQEVEEVFTIPLDHLLQPENQGYTHFRAKGRYSHTLPVFLHGPYKVWGLTAIITELTLELLAPDLY
;
A
#
# COMPACT_ATOMS: atom_id res chain seq x y z
N SER A 1 -4.59 2.48 -4.72
CA SER A 1 -3.26 2.44 -4.06
C SER A 1 -3.48 2.42 -2.56
N PHE A 2 -2.43 2.35 -1.75
CA PHE A 2 -2.56 2.73 -0.34
C PHE A 2 -2.73 4.26 -0.23
N PRO A 3 -3.38 4.77 0.83
CA PRO A 3 -3.43 6.21 1.10
C PRO A 3 -2.04 6.78 1.29
N GLY A 4 -1.81 7.99 0.79
CA GLY A 4 -0.53 8.65 0.92
C GLY A 4 -0.25 9.66 -0.17
N GLY A 5 0.58 10.63 0.17
CA GLY A 5 0.93 11.73 -0.71
C GLY A 5 2.33 12.25 -0.45
N LYS A 6 2.55 13.49 -0.89
CA LYS A 6 3.83 14.17 -0.68
C LYS A 6 3.87 14.72 0.74
N ARG A 7 5.05 14.66 1.34
CA ARG A 7 5.31 15.33 2.61
C ARG A 7 5.03 16.82 2.50
N ASP A 8 4.20 17.34 3.40
CA ASP A 8 4.01 18.77 3.63
C ASP A 8 5.15 19.30 4.54
N PRO A 9 5.65 20.53 4.36
CA PRO A 9 6.59 21.14 5.29
C PRO A 9 6.19 21.10 6.79
N ALA A 10 4.89 21.05 7.09
CA ALA A 10 4.37 20.93 8.45
C ALA A 10 4.44 19.50 9.01
N ASP A 11 4.60 18.48 8.16
CA ASP A 11 4.72 17.10 8.59
C ASP A 11 6.09 16.86 9.24
N GLY A 12 6.10 16.43 10.50
CA GLY A 12 7.33 16.17 11.27
C GLY A 12 8.18 15.04 10.68
N ASP A 13 7.54 14.01 10.15
CA ASP A 13 8.17 12.84 9.55
C ASP A 13 7.23 12.11 8.55
N ALA A 14 7.66 10.95 8.06
CA ALA A 14 6.88 10.13 7.13
C ALA A 14 5.62 9.54 7.78
N VAL A 15 5.62 9.30 9.09
CA VAL A 15 4.44 8.79 9.81
C VAL A 15 3.37 9.88 9.88
N ALA A 16 3.75 11.10 10.27
CA ALA A 16 2.86 12.25 10.27
C ALA A 16 2.24 12.49 8.89
N THR A 17 3.06 12.39 7.83
CA THR A 17 2.59 12.49 6.44
C THR A 17 1.54 11.42 6.14
N ALA A 18 1.83 10.15 6.41
CA ALA A 18 0.91 9.05 6.11
C ALA A 18 -0.42 9.16 6.89
N LEU A 19 -0.37 9.57 8.15
CA LEU A 19 -1.56 9.76 8.98
C LEU A 19 -2.42 10.93 8.49
N ARG A 20 -1.80 12.04 8.08
CA ARG A 20 -2.50 13.19 7.50
C ARG A 20 -3.20 12.80 6.20
N GLU A 21 -2.47 12.19 5.26
CA GLU A 21 -3.00 11.76 3.97
C GLU A 21 -4.11 10.72 4.13
N THR A 22 -3.96 9.76 5.05
CA THR A 22 -5.02 8.79 5.39
C THR A 22 -6.30 9.49 5.86
N ARG A 23 -6.17 10.56 6.64
CA ARG A 23 -7.31 11.36 7.09
C ARG A 23 -7.92 12.16 5.94
N GLU A 24 -7.12 12.74 5.06
CA GLU A 24 -7.58 13.53 3.91
C GLU A 24 -8.30 12.66 2.87
N GLU A 25 -7.71 11.51 2.52
CA GLU A 25 -8.23 10.61 1.48
C GLU A 25 -9.41 9.75 1.98
N LEU A 26 -9.32 9.21 3.21
CA LEU A 26 -10.28 8.22 3.71
C LEU A 26 -11.19 8.75 4.83
N GLY A 27 -10.97 9.97 5.32
CA GLY A 27 -11.66 10.48 6.51
C GLY A 27 -11.27 9.76 7.81
N LEU A 28 -10.23 8.92 7.77
CA LEU A 28 -9.84 8.05 8.86
C LEU A 28 -8.75 8.69 9.73
N ALA A 29 -9.10 9.03 10.97
CA ALA A 29 -8.15 9.54 11.95
C ALA A 29 -7.54 8.39 12.76
N LEU A 30 -6.23 8.22 12.64
CA LEU A 30 -5.45 7.23 13.40
C LEU A 30 -4.46 7.94 14.32
N GLY A 31 -4.31 7.42 15.53
CA GLY A 31 -3.24 7.84 16.43
C GLY A 31 -1.93 7.12 16.12
N ALA A 32 -0.81 7.72 16.51
CA ALA A 32 0.52 7.16 16.29
C ALA A 32 0.74 5.80 16.99
N GLU A 33 -0.03 5.51 18.05
CA GLU A 33 -0.02 4.22 18.75
C GLU A 33 -0.54 3.05 17.90
N ARG A 34 -1.26 3.33 16.79
CA ARG A 34 -1.69 2.32 15.83
C ARG A 34 -0.60 1.96 14.83
N VAL A 35 0.46 2.74 14.73
CA VAL A 35 1.55 2.53 13.78
C VAL A 35 2.49 1.43 14.30
N TRP A 36 2.67 0.38 13.50
CA TRP A 36 3.61 -0.71 13.79
C TRP A 36 5.03 -0.36 13.40
N GLY A 37 5.21 0.41 12.33
CA GLY A 37 6.52 0.88 11.92
C GLY A 37 6.57 1.31 10.46
N LEU A 38 7.80 1.53 9.98
CA LEU A 38 8.09 1.85 8.59
C LEU A 38 8.74 0.66 7.90
N LEU A 39 8.38 0.45 6.63
CA LEU A 39 9.15 -0.43 5.76
C LEU A 39 10.38 0.28 5.21
N ARG A 40 11.29 -0.51 4.61
CA ARG A 40 12.37 0.05 3.80
C ARG A 40 11.78 0.95 2.70
N THR A 41 12.43 2.07 2.44
CA THR A 41 11.98 3.00 1.41
C THR A 41 12.10 2.37 0.02
N VAL A 42 11.11 2.65 -0.83
CA VAL A 42 11.03 2.11 -2.19
C VAL A 42 10.99 3.26 -3.19
N PRO A 43 11.81 3.24 -4.25
CA PRO A 43 11.77 4.28 -5.27
C PRO A 43 10.53 4.09 -6.16
N ASP A 44 9.85 5.19 -6.48
CA ASP A 44 8.85 5.20 -7.54
C ASP A 44 9.51 5.17 -8.94
N ARG A 45 8.69 5.15 -9.99
CA ARG A 45 9.19 5.14 -11.38
C ARG A 45 9.99 6.39 -11.78
N ARG A 46 9.88 7.48 -11.01
CA ARG A 46 10.58 8.76 -11.23
C ARG A 46 11.80 8.91 -10.32
N GLY A 47 12.07 7.93 -9.46
CA GLY A 47 13.17 7.96 -8.50
C GLY A 47 12.88 8.70 -7.20
N MET A 48 11.62 9.08 -6.95
CA MET A 48 11.21 9.63 -5.65
C MET A 48 11.11 8.50 -4.63
N MET A 49 11.67 8.70 -3.44
CA MET A 49 11.62 7.70 -2.38
C MET A 49 10.29 7.76 -1.66
N VAL A 50 9.60 6.61 -1.60
CA VAL A 50 8.36 6.42 -0.84
C VAL A 50 8.70 5.64 0.43
N ALA A 51 8.17 6.09 1.57
CA ALA A 51 8.34 5.46 2.88
C ALA A 51 7.00 4.82 3.30
N PRO A 52 6.82 3.50 3.13
CA PRO A 52 5.58 2.86 3.52
C PRO A 52 5.46 2.79 5.05
N VAL A 53 4.29 3.16 5.57
CA VAL A 53 3.97 3.12 6.99
C VAL A 53 2.93 2.03 7.21
N ILE A 54 3.21 1.10 8.12
CA ILE A 54 2.29 0.01 8.46
C ILE A 54 1.57 0.36 9.76
N ALA A 55 0.25 0.29 9.74
CA ALA A 55 -0.60 0.58 10.89
C ALA A 55 -1.72 -0.45 11.04
N ASN A 56 -2.12 -0.70 12.28
CA ASN A 56 -3.25 -1.53 12.63
C ASN A 56 -4.51 -0.69 12.79
N LEU A 57 -5.50 -0.90 11.91
CA LEU A 57 -6.78 -0.21 11.99
C LEU A 57 -7.69 -0.73 13.11
N GLY A 58 -7.36 -1.88 13.70
CA GLY A 58 -8.25 -2.62 14.60
C GLY A 58 -9.26 -3.47 13.82
N PRO A 59 -10.34 -3.92 14.49
CA PRO A 59 -11.44 -4.60 13.83
C PRO A 59 -12.06 -3.70 12.76
N LEU A 60 -12.23 -4.21 11.54
CA LEU A 60 -12.71 -3.40 10.41
C LEU A 60 -14.17 -2.96 10.60
N GLU A 61 -14.96 -3.72 11.36
CA GLU A 61 -16.33 -3.37 11.75
C GLU A 61 -16.42 -2.08 12.59
N ASP A 62 -15.34 -1.70 13.27
CA ASP A 62 -15.26 -0.47 14.07
C ASP A 62 -14.74 0.72 13.23
N VAL A 63 -14.31 0.48 11.99
CA VAL A 63 -13.72 1.50 11.12
C VAL A 63 -14.81 2.18 10.32
N THR A 64 -15.01 3.48 10.57
CA THR A 64 -15.86 4.34 9.73
C THR A 64 -15.01 5.13 8.76
N LEU A 65 -15.26 4.96 7.46
CA LEU A 65 -14.57 5.70 6.40
C LEU A 65 -15.48 6.77 5.82
N THR A 66 -14.91 7.91 5.46
CA THR A 66 -15.56 8.97 4.68
C THR A 66 -14.61 9.38 3.55
N PRO A 67 -14.55 8.58 2.46
CA PRO A 67 -13.59 8.83 1.39
C PRO A 67 -13.84 10.17 0.70
N ASN A 68 -12.76 10.89 0.38
CA ASN A 68 -12.83 12.12 -0.38
C ASN A 68 -13.09 11.81 -1.86
N PRO A 69 -14.26 12.16 -2.42
CA PRO A 69 -14.61 11.80 -3.80
C PRO A 69 -13.76 12.51 -4.86
N GLN A 70 -12.97 13.52 -4.49
CA GLN A 70 -12.04 14.19 -5.41
C GLN A 70 -10.75 13.38 -5.64
N GLU A 71 -10.42 12.47 -4.73
CA GLU A 71 -9.16 11.73 -4.73
C GLU A 71 -9.35 10.21 -4.73
N VAL A 72 -10.46 9.74 -4.14
CA VAL A 72 -10.76 8.32 -3.95
C VAL A 72 -12.08 7.96 -4.64
N GLU A 73 -11.98 7.18 -5.70
CA GLU A 73 -13.14 6.64 -6.42
C GLU A 73 -13.79 5.47 -5.66
N GLU A 74 -12.97 4.60 -5.08
CA GLU A 74 -13.43 3.38 -4.43
C GLU A 74 -12.45 2.95 -3.32
N VAL A 75 -13.01 2.36 -2.25
CA VAL A 75 -12.25 1.72 -1.17
C VAL A 75 -12.63 0.25 -1.10
N PHE A 76 -11.63 -0.61 -1.05
CA PHE A 76 -11.80 -2.05 -0.87
C PHE A 76 -10.71 -2.62 0.03
N THR A 77 -10.93 -3.83 0.53
CA THR A 77 -9.95 -4.59 1.31
C THR A 77 -9.65 -5.92 0.62
N ILE A 78 -8.45 -6.44 0.83
CA ILE A 78 -8.07 -7.80 0.42
C ILE A 78 -7.68 -8.56 1.69
N PRO A 79 -8.33 -9.71 1.97
CA PRO A 79 -7.91 -10.56 3.07
C PRO A 79 -6.46 -11.02 2.95
N LEU A 80 -5.75 -11.12 4.07
CA LEU A 80 -4.34 -11.52 4.08
C LEU A 80 -4.16 -12.98 3.59
N ASP A 81 -5.06 -13.87 4.00
CA ASP A 81 -5.09 -15.26 3.55
C ASP A 81 -5.33 -15.37 2.04
N HIS A 82 -6.16 -14.51 1.45
CA HIS A 82 -6.34 -14.40 0.00
C HIS A 82 -5.04 -13.98 -0.70
N LEU A 83 -4.30 -13.01 -0.14
CA LEU A 83 -3.02 -12.56 -0.69
C LEU A 83 -1.93 -13.65 -0.62
N LEU A 84 -1.99 -14.55 0.37
CA LEU A 84 -1.03 -15.64 0.56
C LEU A 84 -1.26 -16.86 -0.35
N GLN A 85 -2.39 -16.90 -1.07
CA GLN A 85 -2.69 -17.98 -2.02
C GLN A 85 -1.88 -17.80 -3.32
N PRO A 86 -1.04 -18.78 -3.73
CA PRO A 86 -0.21 -18.67 -4.93
C PRO A 86 -1.00 -18.39 -6.22
N GLU A 87 -2.23 -18.88 -6.33
CA GLU A 87 -3.12 -18.65 -7.47
C GLU A 87 -3.55 -17.19 -7.63
N ASN A 88 -3.49 -16.41 -6.56
CA ASN A 88 -3.80 -14.97 -6.56
C ASN A 88 -2.56 -14.11 -6.74
N GLN A 89 -1.38 -14.72 -6.81
CA GLN A 89 -0.10 -14.06 -7.01
C GLN A 89 0.39 -14.26 -8.44
N GLY A 90 1.14 -13.29 -8.93
CA GLY A 90 1.78 -13.40 -10.23
C GLY A 90 2.78 -12.31 -10.46
N TYR A 91 3.35 -12.30 -11.66
CA TYR A 91 4.36 -11.35 -12.06
C TYR A 91 4.04 -10.76 -13.43
N THR A 92 4.18 -9.44 -13.55
CA THR A 92 4.11 -8.76 -14.85
C THR A 92 5.51 -8.46 -15.35
N HIS A 93 5.82 -8.96 -16.54
CA HIS A 93 7.09 -8.69 -17.23
C HIS A 93 6.96 -7.46 -18.13
N PHE A 94 7.64 -6.38 -17.75
CA PHE A 94 7.68 -5.15 -18.54
C PHE A 94 8.76 -5.22 -19.60
N ARG A 95 8.44 -4.71 -20.81
CA ARG A 95 9.37 -4.60 -21.93
C ARG A 95 9.56 -3.15 -22.33
N ALA A 96 10.81 -2.77 -22.60
CA ALA A 96 11.18 -1.46 -23.14
C ALA A 96 11.87 -1.67 -24.48
N LYS A 97 11.40 -0.99 -25.54
CA LYS A 97 11.92 -1.13 -26.91
C LYS A 97 12.02 -2.61 -27.36
N GLY A 98 11.00 -3.40 -27.01
CA GLY A 98 10.93 -4.82 -27.35
C GLY A 98 11.83 -5.75 -26.54
N ARG A 99 12.64 -5.24 -25.59
CA ARG A 99 13.52 -6.05 -24.73
C ARG A 99 12.97 -6.13 -23.31
N TYR A 100 13.33 -7.19 -22.58
CA TYR A 100 13.06 -7.29 -21.15
C TYR A 100 13.57 -6.03 -20.43
N SER A 101 12.75 -5.49 -19.53
CA SER A 101 13.13 -4.34 -18.69
C SER A 101 13.17 -4.74 -17.22
N HIS A 102 12.04 -5.14 -16.66
CA HIS A 102 11.91 -5.52 -15.26
C HIS A 102 10.65 -6.35 -15.04
N THR A 103 10.55 -6.99 -13.88
CA THR A 103 9.40 -7.78 -13.45
C THR A 103 8.89 -7.21 -12.14
N LEU A 104 7.57 -7.08 -11.98
CA LEU A 104 6.94 -6.63 -10.74
C LEU A 104 5.87 -7.63 -10.29
N PRO A 105 5.65 -7.76 -8.98
CA PRO A 105 4.54 -8.56 -8.44
C PRO A 105 3.19 -7.99 -8.88
N VAL A 106 2.20 -8.87 -8.94
CA VAL A 106 0.80 -8.57 -9.12
C VAL A 106 -0.01 -9.46 -8.19
N PHE A 107 -0.99 -8.87 -7.51
CA PHE A 107 -1.97 -9.60 -6.71
C PHE A 107 -3.36 -9.42 -7.32
N LEU A 108 -4.12 -10.51 -7.42
CA LEU A 108 -5.43 -10.58 -8.05
C LEU A 108 -6.51 -10.77 -6.98
N HIS A 109 -7.59 -10.01 -7.05
CA HIS A 109 -8.75 -10.19 -6.18
C HIS A 109 -10.03 -9.76 -6.91
N GLY A 110 -10.74 -10.73 -7.50
CA GLY A 110 -11.98 -10.47 -8.22
C GLY A 110 -11.79 -9.42 -9.34
N PRO A 111 -12.51 -8.28 -9.31
CA PRO A 111 -12.33 -7.21 -10.30
C PRO A 111 -11.05 -6.39 -10.06
N TYR A 112 -10.45 -6.48 -8.87
CA TYR A 112 -9.30 -5.68 -8.48
C TYR A 112 -7.98 -6.37 -8.84
N LYS A 113 -7.05 -5.55 -9.30
CA LYS A 113 -5.67 -5.95 -9.58
C LYS A 113 -4.73 -4.97 -8.88
N VAL A 114 -3.93 -5.47 -7.96
CA VAL A 114 -2.89 -4.69 -7.27
C VAL A 114 -1.59 -4.87 -8.03
N TRP A 115 -0.99 -3.78 -8.51
CA TRP A 115 0.21 -3.79 -9.34
C TRP A 115 1.06 -2.54 -9.11
N GLY A 116 2.26 -2.52 -9.69
CA GLY A 116 3.17 -1.39 -9.60
C GLY A 116 3.72 -1.20 -8.18
N LEU A 117 3.91 0.05 -7.76
CA LEU A 117 4.50 0.36 -6.45
C LEU A 117 3.66 -0.21 -5.29
N THR A 118 2.33 -0.20 -5.42
CA THR A 118 1.43 -0.78 -4.42
C THR A 118 1.73 -2.27 -4.23
N ALA A 119 1.89 -3.03 -5.32
CA ALA A 119 2.20 -4.46 -5.23
C ALA A 119 3.60 -4.72 -4.65
N ILE A 120 4.59 -3.88 -4.94
CA ILE A 120 5.91 -3.99 -4.28
C ILE A 120 5.72 -3.83 -2.77
N ILE A 121 5.03 -2.79 -2.32
CA ILE A 121 4.79 -2.55 -0.89
C ILE A 121 4.01 -3.71 -0.26
N THR A 122 3.01 -4.25 -0.97
CA THR A 122 2.28 -5.45 -0.53
C THR A 122 3.23 -6.63 -0.36
N GLU A 123 4.05 -6.95 -1.36
CA GLU A 123 5.06 -8.03 -1.29
C GLU A 123 6.00 -7.85 -0.09
N LEU A 124 6.54 -6.65 0.13
CA LEU A 124 7.40 -6.37 1.29
C LEU A 124 6.68 -6.55 2.63
N THR A 125 5.39 -6.26 2.66
CA THR A 125 4.57 -6.42 3.87
C THR A 125 4.32 -7.91 4.14
N LEU A 126 4.03 -8.70 3.11
CA LEU A 126 3.80 -10.14 3.23
C LEU A 126 5.06 -10.88 3.68
N GLU A 127 6.23 -10.55 3.12
CA GLU A 127 7.54 -11.08 3.55
C GLU A 127 7.77 -10.91 5.06
N LEU A 128 7.24 -9.83 5.66
CA LEU A 128 7.40 -9.54 7.09
C LEU A 128 6.31 -10.16 7.96
N LEU A 129 5.06 -10.14 7.51
CA LEU A 129 3.93 -10.63 8.29
C LEU A 129 3.80 -12.16 8.27
N ALA A 130 4.29 -12.80 7.20
CA ALA A 130 4.12 -14.23 6.98
C ALA A 130 5.37 -14.87 6.36
N PRO A 131 6.57 -14.75 7.00
CA PRO A 131 7.85 -15.13 6.41
C PRO A 131 8.00 -16.61 6.04
N ASP A 132 7.20 -17.50 6.65
CA ASP A 132 7.21 -18.94 6.35
C ASP A 132 6.12 -19.35 5.35
N LEU A 133 5.23 -18.42 4.98
CA LEU A 133 4.09 -18.65 4.08
C LEU A 133 4.19 -17.88 2.77
N TYR A 134 5.11 -16.92 2.68
CA TYR A 134 5.35 -16.05 1.53
C TYR A 134 6.84 -16.08 1.15
#